data_AF-A0A2V9BTP6-F1
#
_entry.id   AF-A0A2V9BTP6-F1
#
_cell.length_a   1.000
_cell.length_b   1.000
_cell.length_c   1.000
_cell.angle_alpha   90.00
_cell.angle_beta   90.00
_cell.angle_gamma   90.00
#
_symmetry.space_group_name_H-M   'P 1'
#
loop_
_entity.id
_entity.type
_entity.pdbx_description
1 polymer ?
#
loop_
_entity_poly.entity_id
_entity_poly.type
_entity_poly.pdbx_seq_one_letter_code
_entity_poly.pdbx_strand_id
1 'polypeptide(L)'
;MPDWLKLVRQRLNGLALHSSERDAVHTELAAHLEDAYESLLGKGMSESEAAKRTLCLANDWQELQRKIHSARMRKDIMTNRVTQLWLPGLLTFALSMISMELAQKFGPAPHILSLDKGTPILMFYTAWLFVLPVAGAIGAYLAKRAGGSRRMMLLSSIFPVLPFAVVFMVAGPVGLAMGHGLVPAAYLTMTIGWVLAPGVALLAGGFLVQLISLRGSTDRTLSMR
;
A
#
# COMPACT_ATOMS: atom_id res chain seq x y z
N MET A 1 -2.31 -29.07 -38.62
CA MET A 1 -2.50 -28.08 -37.52
C MET A 1 -1.33 -28.18 -36.54
N PRO A 2 -0.59 -27.09 -36.28
CA PRO A 2 0.54 -27.09 -35.33
C PRO A 2 0.07 -27.21 -33.86
N ASP A 3 0.86 -27.88 -33.02
CA ASP A 3 0.60 -27.94 -31.57
C ASP A 3 1.11 -26.64 -30.89
N TRP A 4 0.25 -25.62 -30.89
CA TRP A 4 0.55 -24.30 -30.34
C TRP A 4 0.81 -24.35 -28.84
N LEU A 5 0.09 -25.19 -28.10
CA LEU A 5 0.23 -25.32 -26.66
C LEU A 5 1.61 -25.86 -26.26
N LYS A 6 2.08 -26.91 -26.95
CA LYS A 6 3.42 -27.45 -26.73
C LYS A 6 4.50 -26.45 -27.06
N LEU A 7 4.32 -25.67 -28.13
CA LEU A 7 5.27 -24.62 -28.52
C LEU A 7 5.35 -23.50 -27.48
N VAL A 8 4.21 -23.00 -27.01
CA VAL A 8 4.13 -21.97 -25.97
C VAL A 8 4.76 -22.48 -24.67
N ARG A 9 4.44 -23.71 -24.22
CA ARG A 9 5.04 -24.34 -23.03
C ARG A 9 6.57 -24.42 -23.13
N GLN A 10 7.09 -24.82 -24.29
CA GLN A 10 8.53 -24.95 -24.50
C GLN A 10 9.24 -23.58 -24.50
N ARG A 11 8.65 -22.58 -25.15
CA ARG A 11 9.22 -21.22 -25.24
C ARG A 11 9.08 -20.43 -23.94
N LEU A 12 8.03 -20.66 -23.17
CA LEU A 12 7.72 -19.96 -21.91
C LEU A 12 8.12 -20.72 -20.64
N ASN A 13 8.82 -21.86 -20.76
CA ASN A 13 9.21 -22.69 -19.62
C ASN A 13 10.04 -21.94 -18.53
N GLY A 14 10.72 -20.85 -18.91
CA GLY A 14 11.50 -20.01 -17.98
C GLY A 14 10.70 -18.99 -17.17
N LEU A 15 9.38 -18.87 -17.38
CA LEU A 15 8.53 -17.97 -16.58
C LEU A 15 8.34 -18.54 -15.17
N ALA A 16 8.88 -17.81 -14.19
CA ALA A 16 8.64 -18.06 -12.77
C ALA A 16 7.21 -17.64 -12.38
N LEU A 17 6.21 -18.40 -12.84
CA LEU A 17 4.80 -18.27 -12.48
C LEU A 17 4.37 -19.46 -11.61
N HIS A 18 3.39 -19.24 -10.72
CA HIS A 18 2.68 -20.34 -10.05
C HIS A 18 2.09 -21.31 -11.09
N SER A 19 2.06 -22.60 -10.78
CA SER A 19 1.65 -23.65 -11.72
C SER A 19 0.28 -23.38 -12.37
N SER A 20 -0.71 -23.00 -11.57
CA SER A 20 -2.06 -22.69 -12.06
C SER A 20 -2.12 -21.47 -12.99
N GLU A 21 -1.36 -20.42 -12.67
CA GLU A 21 -1.30 -19.22 -13.51
C GLU A 21 -0.50 -19.46 -14.79
N ARG A 22 0.55 -20.28 -14.70
CA ARG A 22 1.37 -20.66 -15.85
C ARG A 22 0.54 -21.40 -16.89
N ASP A 23 -0.28 -22.34 -16.45
CA ASP A 23 -1.16 -23.12 -17.33
C ASP A 23 -2.26 -22.25 -17.97
N ALA A 24 -2.82 -21.30 -17.22
CA ALA A 24 -3.77 -20.33 -17.76
C ALA A 24 -3.13 -19.45 -18.84
N VAL A 25 -1.96 -18.85 -18.56
CA VAL A 25 -1.22 -18.02 -19.50
C VAL A 25 -0.82 -18.82 -20.75
N HIS A 26 -0.35 -20.05 -20.59
CA HIS A 26 0.00 -20.91 -21.72
C HIS A 26 -1.20 -21.24 -22.61
N THR A 27 -2.34 -21.54 -22.01
CA THR A 27 -3.58 -21.84 -22.73
C THR A 27 -4.10 -20.64 -23.50
N GLU A 28 -4.14 -19.47 -22.86
CA GLU A 28 -4.59 -18.22 -23.48
C GLU A 28 -3.69 -17.80 -24.66
N LEU A 29 -2.37 -17.89 -24.49
CA LEU A 29 -1.42 -17.60 -25.57
C LEU A 29 -1.48 -18.61 -26.72
N ALA A 30 -1.71 -19.89 -26.43
CA ALA A 30 -1.89 -20.91 -27.46
C ALA A 30 -3.14 -20.64 -28.29
N ALA A 31 -4.26 -20.31 -27.63
CA ALA A 31 -5.51 -19.94 -28.30
C ALA A 31 -5.32 -18.70 -29.20
N HIS A 32 -4.62 -17.66 -28.72
CA HIS A 32 -4.33 -16.48 -29.55
C HIS A 32 -3.50 -16.78 -30.80
N LEU A 33 -2.55 -17.73 -30.74
CA LEU A 33 -1.77 -18.14 -31.91
C LEU A 33 -2.60 -18.97 -32.87
N GLU A 34 -3.49 -19.81 -32.34
CA GLU A 34 -4.43 -20.60 -33.12
C GLU A 34 -5.43 -19.70 -33.87
N ASP A 35 -6.03 -18.72 -33.20
CA ASP A 35 -6.89 -17.70 -33.82
C ASP A 35 -6.17 -16.94 -34.94
N ALA A 36 -4.91 -16.54 -34.70
CA ALA A 36 -4.09 -15.85 -35.70
C ALA A 36 -3.78 -16.75 -36.92
N TYR A 37 -3.50 -18.02 -36.67
CA TYR A 37 -3.27 -19.01 -37.73
C TYR A 37 -4.53 -19.27 -38.56
N GLU A 38 -5.67 -19.50 -37.92
CA GLU A 38 -6.96 -19.70 -38.59
C GLU A 38 -7.38 -18.47 -39.41
N SER A 39 -7.14 -17.26 -38.88
CA SER A 39 -7.37 -16.01 -39.62
C SER A 39 -6.54 -15.92 -40.90
N LEU A 40 -5.30 -16.42 -40.88
CA LEU A 40 -4.42 -16.43 -42.06
C LEU A 40 -4.84 -17.50 -43.08
N LEU A 41 -5.29 -18.67 -42.61
CA LEU A 41 -5.89 -19.69 -43.48
C LEU A 41 -7.16 -19.17 -44.16
N GLY A 42 -8.04 -18.51 -43.41
CA GLY A 42 -9.26 -17.90 -43.94
C GLY A 42 -9.02 -16.81 -44.99
N LYS A 43 -7.81 -16.25 -45.05
CA LYS A 43 -7.35 -15.30 -46.09
C LYS A 43 -6.75 -15.97 -47.32
N GLY A 44 -6.85 -17.31 -47.43
CA GLY A 44 -6.36 -18.08 -48.58
C GLY A 44 -4.85 -18.37 -48.54
N MET A 45 -4.19 -18.18 -47.39
CA MET A 45 -2.77 -18.45 -47.23
C MET A 45 -2.53 -19.96 -47.09
N SER A 46 -1.43 -20.46 -47.66
CA SER A 46 -1.06 -21.87 -47.49
C SER A 46 -0.73 -22.18 -46.02
N GLU A 47 -0.97 -23.42 -45.57
CA GLU A 47 -0.73 -23.81 -44.17
C GLU A 47 0.70 -23.54 -43.70
N SER A 48 1.69 -23.81 -44.57
CA SER A 48 3.12 -23.56 -44.30
C SER A 48 3.41 -22.07 -44.07
N GLU A 49 2.80 -21.22 -44.89
CA GLU A 49 3.03 -19.78 -44.85
C GLU A 49 2.26 -19.12 -43.70
N ALA A 50 1.03 -19.56 -43.44
CA ALA A 50 0.25 -19.17 -42.27
C ALA A 50 1.00 -19.51 -40.96
N ALA A 51 1.52 -20.73 -40.84
CA ALA A 51 2.29 -21.14 -39.66
C ALA A 51 3.55 -20.30 -39.46
N LYS A 52 4.33 -20.07 -40.53
CA LYS A 52 5.54 -19.23 -40.48
C LYS A 52 5.22 -17.80 -40.07
N ARG A 53 4.11 -17.24 -40.56
CA ARG A 53 3.71 -15.86 -40.29
C ARG A 53 3.14 -15.68 -38.89
N THR A 54 2.38 -16.66 -38.37
CA THR A 54 1.96 -16.72 -36.96
C THR A 54 3.16 -16.78 -36.02
N LEU A 55 4.19 -17.58 -36.35
CA LEU A 55 5.43 -17.63 -35.55
C LEU A 55 6.22 -16.33 -35.60
N CYS A 56 6.21 -15.61 -36.74
CA CYS A 56 6.79 -14.27 -36.85
C CYS A 56 6.04 -13.21 -36.03
N LEU A 57 4.74 -13.37 -35.77
CA LEU A 57 4.01 -12.45 -34.86
C LEU A 57 4.51 -12.58 -33.42
N ALA A 58 4.96 -13.77 -33.04
CA ALA A 58 5.49 -14.06 -31.70
C ALA A 58 7.03 -13.94 -31.61
N ASN A 59 7.70 -13.40 -32.64
CA ASN A 59 9.16 -13.48 -32.81
C ASN A 59 9.96 -12.89 -31.64
N ASP A 60 9.37 -12.01 -30.83
CA ASP A 60 10.00 -11.50 -29.61
C ASP A 60 9.48 -12.18 -28.33
N TRP A 61 9.67 -13.50 -28.26
CA TRP A 61 9.31 -14.31 -27.09
C TRP A 61 9.99 -13.81 -25.80
N GLN A 62 11.22 -13.28 -25.90
CA GLN A 62 11.94 -12.73 -24.76
C GLN A 62 11.33 -11.40 -24.28
N GLU A 63 10.94 -10.52 -25.20
CA GLU A 63 10.22 -9.30 -24.83
C GLU A 63 8.84 -9.61 -24.25
N LEU A 64 8.11 -10.58 -24.81
CA LEU A 64 6.83 -11.04 -24.26
C LEU A 64 6.99 -11.58 -22.83
N GLN A 65 7.99 -12.43 -22.58
CA GLN A 65 8.34 -12.89 -21.23
C GLN A 65 8.64 -11.72 -20.28
N ARG A 66 9.42 -10.74 -20.74
CA ARG A 66 9.77 -9.54 -19.97
C ARG A 66 8.53 -8.70 -19.65
N LYS A 67 7.62 -8.52 -20.61
CA LYS A 67 6.36 -7.79 -20.46
C LYS A 67 5.43 -8.50 -19.46
N ILE A 68 5.27 -9.82 -19.57
CA ILE A 68 4.46 -10.62 -18.63
C ILE A 68 5.04 -10.53 -17.21
N HIS A 69 6.35 -10.74 -17.07
CA HIS A 69 7.02 -10.70 -15.77
C HIS A 69 6.92 -9.30 -15.13
N SER A 70 7.20 -8.23 -15.88
CA SER A 70 7.10 -6.86 -15.37
C SER A 70 5.67 -6.46 -15.00
N ALA A 71 4.67 -6.83 -15.80
CA ALA A 71 3.26 -6.58 -15.50
C ALA A 71 2.82 -7.29 -14.21
N ARG A 72 3.27 -8.53 -14.01
CA ARG A 72 2.99 -9.31 -12.80
C ARG A 72 3.68 -8.75 -11.57
N MET A 73 4.97 -8.47 -11.65
CA MET A 73 5.71 -7.82 -10.57
C MET A 73 5.04 -6.50 -10.17
N ARG A 74 4.58 -5.70 -11.14
CA ARG A 74 3.82 -4.47 -10.86
C ARG A 74 2.49 -4.75 -10.16
N LYS A 75 1.71 -5.73 -10.63
CA LYS A 75 0.43 -6.13 -10.01
C LYS A 75 0.64 -6.58 -8.56
N ASP A 76 1.64 -7.42 -8.31
CA ASP A 76 1.95 -7.91 -6.97
C ASP A 76 2.42 -6.78 -6.05
N ILE A 77 3.25 -5.85 -6.55
CA ILE A 77 3.64 -4.65 -5.80
C ILE A 77 2.42 -3.79 -5.46
N MET A 78 1.51 -3.57 -6.41
CA MET A 78 0.30 -2.77 -6.18
C MET A 78 -0.62 -3.45 -5.15
N THR A 79 -0.91 -4.73 -5.32
CA THR A 79 -1.75 -5.50 -4.39
C THR A 79 -1.13 -5.51 -2.99
N ASN A 80 0.18 -5.76 -2.87
CA ASN A 80 0.87 -5.73 -1.59
C ASN A 80 0.81 -4.36 -0.92
N ARG A 81 0.98 -3.26 -1.67
CA ARG A 81 0.85 -1.91 -1.10
C ARG A 81 -0.57 -1.63 -0.63
N VAL A 82 -1.58 -2.06 -1.38
CA VAL A 82 -2.98 -1.85 -0.99
C VAL A 82 -3.30 -2.60 0.29
N THR A 83 -2.95 -3.88 0.37
CA THR A 83 -3.29 -4.73 1.52
C THR A 83 -2.43 -4.44 2.75
N GLN A 84 -1.17 -4.03 2.57
CA GLN A 84 -0.25 -3.81 3.68
C GLN A 84 -0.22 -2.35 4.18
N LEU A 85 -0.56 -1.37 3.34
CA LEU A 85 -0.48 0.06 3.70
C LEU A 85 -1.82 0.79 3.58
N TRP A 86 -2.41 0.81 2.38
CA TRP A 86 -3.55 1.69 2.12
C TRP A 86 -4.79 1.28 2.89
N LEU A 87 -5.17 0.00 2.83
CA LEU A 87 -6.37 -0.48 3.50
C LEU A 87 -6.22 -0.38 5.03
N PRO A 88 -5.13 -0.88 5.66
CA PRO A 88 -4.89 -0.67 7.09
C PRO A 88 -4.80 0.80 7.50
N GLY A 89 -4.11 1.64 6.71
CA GLY A 89 -3.92 3.07 6.99
C GLY A 89 -5.22 3.86 6.91
N LEU A 90 -6.04 3.63 5.88
CA LEU A 90 -7.35 4.27 5.72
C LEU A 90 -8.32 3.84 6.82
N LEU A 91 -8.30 2.57 7.23
CA LEU A 91 -9.09 2.12 8.36
C LEU A 91 -8.64 2.81 9.66
N THR A 92 -7.33 2.91 9.88
CA THR A 92 -6.76 3.61 11.05
C THR A 92 -7.16 5.08 11.05
N PHE A 93 -7.13 5.73 9.87
CA PHE A 93 -7.61 7.10 9.69
C PHE A 93 -9.09 7.22 10.05
N ALA A 94 -9.95 6.35 9.49
CA ALA A 94 -11.38 6.37 9.77
C ALA A 94 -11.68 6.18 11.27
N LEU A 95 -11.02 5.22 11.93
CA LEU A 95 -11.15 4.99 13.37
C LEU A 95 -10.71 6.22 14.19
N SER A 96 -9.58 6.84 13.80
CA SER A 96 -9.09 8.06 14.43
C SER A 96 -10.07 9.22 14.26
N MET A 97 -10.60 9.44 13.06
CA MET A 97 -11.51 10.56 12.80
C MET A 97 -12.87 10.36 13.47
N ILE A 98 -13.45 9.16 13.39
CA ILE A 98 -14.74 8.85 14.03
C ILE A 98 -14.63 8.97 15.54
N SER A 99 -13.54 8.47 16.15
CA SER A 99 -13.34 8.61 17.60
C SER A 99 -13.17 10.07 18.02
N MET A 100 -12.53 10.91 17.21
CA MET A 100 -12.45 12.34 17.46
C MET A 100 -13.84 12.99 17.44
N GLU A 101 -14.65 12.74 16.42
CA GLU A 101 -16.02 13.27 16.31
C GLU A 101 -16.89 12.83 17.50
N LEU A 102 -16.77 11.57 17.92
CA LEU A 102 -17.45 11.06 19.11
C LEU A 102 -16.95 11.75 20.38
N ALA A 103 -15.64 11.99 20.51
CA ALA A 103 -15.07 12.70 21.64
C ALA A 103 -15.50 14.17 21.69
N GLN A 104 -15.71 14.82 20.55
CA GLN A 104 -16.23 16.19 20.50
C GLN A 104 -17.71 16.25 20.86
N LYS A 105 -18.50 15.29 20.38
CA LYS A 105 -19.96 15.28 20.56
C LYS A 105 -20.41 14.81 21.94
N PHE A 106 -19.71 13.83 22.50
CA PHE A 106 -20.11 13.15 23.74
C PHE A 106 -19.04 13.19 24.84
N GLY A 107 -17.81 13.60 24.50
CA GLY A 107 -16.71 13.61 25.44
C GLY A 107 -16.66 14.88 26.30
N PRO A 108 -15.78 14.87 27.32
CA PRO A 108 -15.52 16.06 28.12
C PRO A 108 -14.94 17.19 27.27
N ALA A 109 -15.14 18.43 27.71
CA ALA A 109 -14.56 19.59 27.06
C ALA A 109 -13.04 19.41 26.85
N PRO A 110 -12.50 19.84 25.70
CA PRO A 110 -11.09 19.71 25.40
C PRO A 110 -10.25 20.40 26.47
N HIS A 111 -9.13 19.79 26.83
CA HIS A 111 -8.19 20.42 27.74
C HIS A 111 -7.47 21.55 27.01
N ILE A 112 -7.67 22.77 27.51
CA ILE A 112 -7.14 24.01 26.95
C ILE A 112 -5.94 24.41 27.81
N LEU A 113 -4.75 24.41 27.21
CA LEU A 113 -3.55 24.97 27.82
C LEU A 113 -3.23 26.32 27.17
N SER A 114 -3.36 27.37 27.96
CA SER A 114 -2.97 28.72 27.57
C SER A 114 -1.50 28.93 27.92
N LEU A 115 -0.62 28.94 26.91
CA LEU A 115 0.80 29.21 27.11
C LEU A 115 1.03 30.74 27.13
N ASP A 116 0.59 31.40 28.20
CA ASP A 116 0.66 32.86 28.40
C ASP A 116 -0.32 33.70 27.53
N LYS A 117 -0.55 34.96 27.94
CA LYS A 117 -1.64 35.86 27.50
C LYS A 117 -1.69 36.22 26.00
N GLY A 118 -0.70 35.79 25.21
CA GLY A 118 -0.59 36.13 23.78
C GLY A 118 -0.27 34.97 22.85
N THR A 119 -0.13 33.73 23.35
CA THR A 119 0.06 32.57 22.47
C THR A 119 -1.25 31.82 22.26
N PRO A 120 -1.40 31.17 21.11
CA PRO A 120 -2.60 30.39 20.80
C PRO A 120 -2.72 29.15 21.68
N ILE A 121 -3.99 28.85 21.94
CA ILE A 121 -4.45 27.79 22.83
C ILE A 121 -4.08 26.41 22.27
N LEU A 122 -3.39 25.59 23.08
CA LEU A 122 -3.19 24.18 22.78
C LEU A 122 -4.39 23.38 23.29
N MET A 123 -5.10 22.73 22.37
CA MET A 123 -6.31 21.96 22.68
C MET A 123 -6.03 20.47 22.56
N PHE A 124 -6.20 19.75 23.67
CA PHE A 124 -6.10 18.29 23.70
C PHE A 124 -7.46 17.65 23.90
N TYR A 125 -7.88 16.85 22.93
CA TYR A 125 -8.98 15.90 23.11
C TYR A 125 -8.41 14.66 23.81
N THR A 126 -8.31 14.72 25.13
CA THR A 126 -7.68 13.66 25.96
C THR A 126 -8.32 12.29 25.71
N ALA A 127 -9.65 12.22 25.66
CA ALA A 127 -10.39 11.00 25.35
C ALA A 127 -10.02 10.41 23.97
N TRP A 128 -9.84 11.26 22.97
CA TRP A 128 -9.38 10.84 21.64
C TRP A 128 -7.94 10.32 21.67
N LEU A 129 -7.01 11.02 22.34
CA LEU A 129 -5.62 10.60 22.47
C LEU A 129 -5.47 9.22 23.13
N PHE A 130 -6.35 8.84 24.06
CA PHE A 130 -6.33 7.50 24.67
C PHE A 130 -6.80 6.37 23.73
N VAL A 131 -7.60 6.69 22.70
CA VAL A 131 -8.07 5.71 21.71
C VAL A 131 -7.02 5.49 20.60
N LEU A 132 -6.21 6.51 20.32
CA LEU A 132 -5.20 6.46 19.24
C LEU A 132 -4.21 5.29 19.34
N PRO A 133 -3.66 4.89 20.50
CA PRO A 133 -2.82 3.71 20.60
C PRO A 133 -3.53 2.43 20.12
N VAL A 134 -4.83 2.30 20.40
CA VAL A 134 -5.61 1.14 19.92
C VAL A 134 -5.77 1.20 18.40
N ALA A 135 -6.10 2.37 17.84
CA ALA A 135 -6.19 2.56 16.40
C ALA A 135 -4.86 2.24 15.69
N GLY A 136 -3.75 2.78 16.19
CA GLY A 136 -2.41 2.51 15.67
C GLY A 136 -2.03 1.03 15.74
N ALA A 137 -2.37 0.35 16.84
CA ALA A 137 -2.18 -1.09 16.97
C ALA A 137 -2.99 -1.89 15.94
N ILE A 138 -4.26 -1.52 15.68
CA ILE A 138 -5.09 -2.16 14.66
C ILE A 138 -4.45 -2.02 13.27
N GLY A 139 -4.00 -0.80 12.91
CA GLY A 139 -3.29 -0.55 11.65
C GLY A 139 -2.04 -1.43 11.49
N ALA A 140 -1.16 -1.43 12.50
CA ALA A 140 0.03 -2.29 12.51
C ALA A 140 -0.32 -3.78 12.41
N TYR A 141 -1.34 -4.23 13.13
CA TYR A 141 -1.75 -5.62 13.15
C TYR A 141 -2.25 -6.08 11.78
N LEU A 142 -3.10 -5.28 11.12
CA LEU A 142 -3.61 -5.59 9.78
C LEU A 142 -2.50 -5.56 8.73
N ALA A 143 -1.60 -4.57 8.80
CA ALA A 143 -0.44 -4.50 7.94
C ALA A 143 0.44 -5.76 8.10
N LYS A 144 0.67 -6.22 9.33
CA LYS A 144 1.40 -7.47 9.61
C LYS A 144 0.65 -8.68 9.07
N ARG A 145 -0.67 -8.77 9.28
CA ARG A 145 -1.50 -9.89 8.81
C ARG A 145 -1.44 -10.03 7.28
N ALA A 146 -1.27 -8.92 6.56
CA ALA A 146 -1.05 -8.88 5.12
C ALA A 146 0.41 -9.16 4.68
N GLY A 147 1.29 -9.57 5.60
CA GLY A 147 2.71 -9.83 5.32
C GLY A 147 3.57 -8.57 5.22
N GLY A 148 3.09 -7.43 5.73
CA GLY A 148 3.79 -6.16 5.69
C GLY A 148 5.09 -6.16 6.49
N SER A 149 6.09 -5.44 5.96
CA SER A 149 7.36 -5.19 6.67
C SER A 149 7.16 -4.31 7.90
N ARG A 150 8.16 -4.24 8.81
CA ARG A 150 8.14 -3.36 10.00
C ARG A 150 7.83 -1.91 9.63
N ARG A 151 8.40 -1.43 8.52
CA ARG A 151 8.14 -0.08 8.00
C ARG A 151 6.67 0.10 7.64
N MET A 152 6.06 -0.91 7.01
CA MET A 152 4.65 -0.84 6.61
C MET A 152 3.71 -0.82 7.80
N MET A 153 4.02 -1.59 8.85
CA MET A 153 3.28 -1.55 10.11
C MET A 153 3.29 -0.14 10.73
N LEU A 154 4.46 0.48 10.82
CA LEU A 154 4.60 1.84 11.36
C LEU A 154 3.91 2.88 10.49
N LEU A 155 4.11 2.82 9.16
CA LEU A 155 3.48 3.74 8.21
C LEU A 155 1.95 3.63 8.23
N SER A 156 1.39 2.42 8.34
CA SER A 156 -0.05 2.25 8.52
C SER A 156 -0.53 2.82 9.86
N SER A 157 0.26 2.72 10.93
CA SER A 157 -0.12 3.21 12.25
C SER A 157 -0.18 4.74 12.28
N ILE A 158 0.81 5.42 11.72
CA ILE A 158 0.88 6.89 11.67
C ILE A 158 0.16 7.51 10.49
N PHE A 159 -0.44 6.69 9.62
CA PHE A 159 -1.17 7.16 8.46
C PHE A 159 -2.12 8.33 8.77
N PRO A 160 -2.86 8.34 9.91
CA PRO A 160 -3.74 9.45 10.25
C PRO A 160 -3.07 10.83 10.32
N VAL A 161 -1.81 10.91 10.75
CA VAL A 161 -1.10 12.19 10.95
C VAL A 161 -0.36 12.67 9.71
N LEU A 162 -0.15 11.81 8.70
CA LEU A 162 0.61 12.18 7.49
C LEU A 162 -0.05 13.33 6.70
N PRO A 163 -1.38 13.33 6.43
CA PRO A 163 -2.00 14.44 5.73
C PRO A 163 -1.85 15.77 6.49
N PHE A 164 -2.03 15.75 7.82
CA PHE A 164 -1.85 16.94 8.65
C PHE A 164 -0.41 17.43 8.60
N ALA A 165 0.58 16.54 8.73
CA ALA A 165 1.99 16.89 8.62
C ALA A 165 2.33 17.57 7.29
N VAL A 166 1.80 17.05 6.18
CA VAL A 166 1.97 17.65 4.84
C VAL A 166 1.33 19.03 4.78
N VAL A 167 0.10 19.18 5.28
CA VAL A 167 -0.60 20.47 5.32
C VAL A 167 0.22 21.50 6.09
N PHE A 168 0.72 21.17 7.28
CA PHE A 168 1.54 22.11 8.05
C PHE A 168 2.85 22.44 7.33
N MET A 169 3.55 21.43 6.78
CA MET A 169 4.79 21.62 6.03
C MET A 169 4.64 22.57 4.83
N VAL A 170 3.46 22.59 4.19
CA VAL A 170 3.15 23.50 3.07
C VAL A 170 2.61 24.85 3.54
N ALA A 171 1.73 24.86 4.55
CA ALA A 171 1.06 26.07 5.03
C ALA A 171 2.04 27.11 5.59
N GLY A 172 3.11 26.68 6.26
CA GLY A 172 4.14 27.58 6.79
C GLY A 172 4.84 28.40 5.69
N PRO A 173 5.50 27.75 4.73
CA PRO A 173 6.15 28.43 3.61
C PRO A 173 5.20 29.26 2.75
N VAL A 174 4.00 28.77 2.46
CA VAL A 174 3.01 29.50 1.66
C VAL A 174 2.53 30.76 2.38
N GLY A 175 2.23 30.66 3.68
CA GLY A 175 1.83 31.82 4.48
C GLY A 175 2.90 32.91 4.49
N LEU A 176 4.17 32.52 4.65
CA LEU A 176 5.30 33.44 4.57
C LEU A 176 5.44 34.08 3.18
N ALA A 177 5.32 33.30 2.11
CA ALA A 177 5.41 33.78 0.73
C ALA A 177 4.28 34.75 0.37
N MET A 178 3.09 34.58 0.97
CA MET A 178 1.94 35.48 0.82
C MET A 178 2.04 36.74 1.68
N GLY A 179 3.14 36.93 2.43
CA GLY A 179 3.33 38.08 3.30
C GLY A 179 2.49 38.03 4.58
N HIS A 180 1.89 36.89 4.91
CA HIS A 180 1.27 36.70 6.22
C HIS A 180 2.36 36.53 7.28
N GLY A 181 2.24 37.27 8.38
CA GLY A 181 3.09 37.06 9.55
C GLY A 181 2.84 35.66 10.11
N LEU A 182 3.83 34.77 10.01
CA LEU A 182 3.78 33.48 10.69
C LEU A 182 3.86 33.76 12.19
N VAL A 183 2.80 33.48 12.95
CA VAL A 183 2.88 33.47 14.41
C VAL A 183 3.53 32.14 14.80
N PRO A 184 4.83 32.08 15.15
CA PRO A 184 5.53 30.81 15.26
C PRO A 184 4.96 29.94 16.38
N ALA A 185 4.47 30.59 17.45
CA ALA A 185 3.77 29.92 18.53
C ALA A 185 2.48 29.22 18.06
N ALA A 186 1.70 29.81 17.14
CA ALA A 186 0.50 29.21 16.54
C ALA A 186 0.81 27.99 15.72
N TYR A 187 1.79 28.14 14.85
CA TYR A 187 2.23 27.06 14.01
C TYR A 187 2.75 25.89 14.86
N LEU A 188 3.50 26.19 15.93
CA LEU A 188 4.04 25.19 16.84
C LEU A 188 2.93 24.48 17.64
N THR A 189 2.01 25.20 18.26
CA THR A 189 0.93 24.58 19.06
C THR A 189 0.01 23.73 18.19
N MET A 190 -0.31 24.19 16.97
CA MET A 190 -1.08 23.41 16.01
C MET A 190 -0.34 22.14 15.55
N THR A 191 0.96 22.25 15.24
CA THR A 191 1.79 21.09 14.87
C THR A 191 1.86 20.08 16.02
N ILE A 192 2.01 20.54 17.26
CA ILE A 192 2.05 19.67 18.44
C ILE A 192 0.70 18.96 18.63
N GLY A 193 -0.41 19.71 18.58
CA GLY A 193 -1.75 19.18 18.84
C GLY A 193 -2.26 18.21 17.78
N TRP A 194 -1.96 18.48 16.50
CA TRP A 194 -2.52 17.73 15.36
C TRP A 194 -1.57 16.71 14.75
N VAL A 195 -0.26 16.84 14.97
CA VAL A 195 0.74 15.95 14.35
C VAL A 195 1.52 15.21 15.42
N LEU A 196 2.17 15.93 16.34
CA LEU A 196 3.14 15.31 17.25
C LEU A 196 2.46 14.42 18.30
N ALA A 197 1.53 14.98 19.08
CA ALA A 197 0.86 14.24 20.14
C ALA A 197 0.03 13.05 19.61
N PRO A 198 -0.79 13.22 18.54
CA PRO A 198 -1.52 12.10 17.96
C PRO A 198 -0.57 11.06 17.33
N GLY A 199 0.51 11.52 16.68
CA GLY A 199 1.50 10.66 16.04
C GLY A 199 2.22 9.77 17.05
N VAL A 200 2.64 10.33 18.19
CA VAL A 200 3.25 9.57 19.28
C VAL A 200 2.28 8.53 19.85
N ALA A 201 1.02 8.92 20.07
CA ALA A 201 0.00 7.99 20.59
C ALA A 201 -0.26 6.82 19.63
N LEU A 202 -0.42 7.09 18.32
CA LEU A 202 -0.55 6.08 17.28
C LEU A 202 0.68 5.16 17.20
N LEU A 203 1.89 5.73 17.27
CA LEU A 203 3.14 4.97 17.25
C LEU A 203 3.28 4.06 18.45
N ALA A 204 2.88 4.49 19.64
CA ALA A 204 2.95 3.66 20.85
C ALA A 204 2.19 2.34 20.63
N GLY A 205 1.00 2.41 20.04
CA GLY A 205 0.21 1.25 19.64
C GLY A 205 0.88 0.37 18.58
N GLY A 206 1.34 0.98 17.49
CA GLY A 206 2.00 0.25 16.41
C GLY A 206 3.30 -0.44 16.85
N PHE A 207 4.07 0.22 17.72
CA PHE A 207 5.32 -0.31 18.26
C PHE A 207 5.08 -1.50 19.20
N LEU A 208 4.02 -1.46 20.01
CA LEU A 208 3.62 -2.58 20.86
C LEU A 208 3.34 -3.85 20.03
N VAL A 209 2.60 -3.72 18.93
CA VAL A 209 2.34 -4.84 18.01
C VAL A 209 3.64 -5.35 17.39
N GLN A 210 4.55 -4.46 17.01
CA GLN A 210 5.86 -4.83 16.50
C GLN A 210 6.67 -5.64 17.52
N LEU A 211 6.72 -5.22 18.79
CA LEU A 211 7.43 -5.93 19.86
C LEU A 211 6.89 -7.35 20.10
N ILE A 212 5.56 -7.50 20.17
CA ILE A 212 4.91 -8.82 20.31
C ILE A 212 5.26 -9.71 19.12
N SER A 213 5.31 -9.11 17.93
CA SER A 213 5.62 -9.83 16.69
C SER A 213 7.05 -10.34 16.63
N LEU A 214 8.00 -9.63 17.26
CA LEU A 214 9.40 -10.06 17.33
C LEU A 214 9.55 -11.28 18.24
N ARG A 215 8.89 -11.28 19.40
CA ARG A 215 8.94 -12.40 20.35
C ARG A 215 8.41 -13.71 19.75
N GLY A 216 7.29 -13.65 19.04
CA GLY A 216 6.70 -14.83 18.40
C GLY A 216 7.55 -15.46 17.28
N SER A 217 8.46 -14.71 16.66
CA SER A 217 9.39 -15.26 15.67
C SER A 217 10.58 -15.97 16.31
N THR A 218 11.03 -15.52 17.48
CA THR A 218 12.17 -16.10 18.22
C THR A 218 11.81 -17.47 18.83
N ASP A 219 10.58 -17.63 19.34
CA ASP A 219 10.13 -18.92 19.88
C ASP A 219 9.98 -20.01 18.80
N ARG A 220 9.55 -19.65 17.58
CA ARG A 220 9.42 -20.61 16.47
C ARG A 220 10.76 -21.15 15.99
N THR A 221 11.84 -20.36 16.08
CA THR A 221 13.18 -20.81 15.72
C THR A 221 13.81 -21.76 16.74
N LEU A 222 13.35 -21.75 17.99
CA LEU A 222 13.83 -22.65 19.04
C LEU A 222 13.05 -23.98 19.10
N SER A 223 11.79 -23.99 18.65
CA SER A 223 10.96 -25.20 18.56
C SER A 223 11.25 -26.09 17.34
N MET A 224 12.08 -25.63 16.38
CA MET A 224 12.43 -26.37 15.16
C MET A 224 13.89 -26.89 15.17
N ARG A 225 14.56 -26.84 16.32
CA ARG A 225 15.87 -27.48 16.52
C ARG A 225 15.75 -28.69 17.42
#